data_AF-A0A432LI70-F1
#
_entry.id   AF-A0A432LI70-F1
#
_cell.length_a   1.000
_cell.length_b   1.000
_cell.length_c   1.000
_cell.angle_alpha   90.00
_cell.angle_beta   90.00
_cell.angle_gamma   90.00
#
_symmetry.space_group_name_H-M   'P 1'
#
loop_
_entity.id
_entity.type
_entity.pdbx_description
1 polymer ?
#
loop_
_entity_poly.entity_id
_entity_poly.type
_entity_poly.pdbx_seq_one_letter_code
_entity_poly.pdbx_strand_id
1 'polypeptide(L)'
;MKRKVASRRLNRTCICCNKSFVKGEIYYIERNVLKEFGEIFACEYLVCPRCKYENERKGERRKQFIESGKCHHPITDEIWKTIAGEDYVKEPSHTECCICGEVV
;
A
#
# COMPACT_ATOMS: atom_id res chain seq x y z
N MET A 1 2.09 1.21 10.69
CA MET A 1 1.22 0.30 11.50
C MET A 1 1.48 0.33 13.01
N LYS A 2 0.42 0.36 13.84
CA LYS A 2 0.48 0.27 15.31
C LYS A 2 0.25 -1.18 15.80
N ARG A 3 1.10 -1.69 16.69
CA ARG A 3 0.94 -3.01 17.33
C ARG A 3 -0.21 -2.98 18.36
N LYS A 4 -1.04 -4.01 18.36
CA LYS A 4 -2.11 -4.23 19.34
C LYS A 4 -2.17 -5.72 19.73
N VAL A 5 -2.87 -5.98 20.84
CA VAL A 5 -3.20 -7.33 21.31
C VAL A 5 -4.72 -7.46 21.36
N ALA A 6 -5.25 -8.54 20.82
CA ALA A 6 -6.68 -8.77 20.77
C ALA A 6 -7.22 -9.08 22.18
N SER A 7 -8.08 -8.22 22.71
CA SER A 7 -8.73 -8.43 24.02
C SER A 7 -9.83 -9.51 23.97
N ARG A 8 -10.34 -9.79 22.77
CA ARG A 8 -11.36 -10.79 22.43
C ARG A 8 -11.15 -11.29 21.00
N ARG A 9 -11.91 -12.29 20.56
CA ARG A 9 -11.96 -12.66 19.14
C ARG A 9 -12.42 -11.46 18.31
N LEU A 10 -11.67 -11.11 17.28
CA LEU A 10 -12.03 -10.02 16.37
C LEU A 10 -12.92 -10.55 15.25
N ASN A 11 -13.96 -9.78 14.89
CA ASN A 11 -14.81 -10.09 13.73
C ASN A 11 -14.08 -9.89 12.40
N ARG A 12 -13.06 -9.03 12.40
CA ARG A 12 -12.25 -8.69 11.22
C ARG A 12 -11.05 -9.63 11.13
N THR A 13 -10.62 -9.91 9.92
CA THR A 13 -9.49 -10.80 9.61
C THR A 13 -8.28 -10.00 9.10
N CYS A 14 -7.14 -10.69 8.98
CA CYS A 14 -5.97 -10.12 8.32
C CYS A 14 -6.28 -9.82 6.84
N ILE A 15 -6.06 -8.59 6.39
CA ILE A 15 -6.33 -8.17 5.01
C ILE A 15 -5.50 -8.97 3.97
N CYS A 16 -4.33 -9.47 4.34
CA CYS A 16 -3.42 -10.15 3.42
C CYS A 16 -3.69 -11.66 3.30
N CYS A 17 -4.21 -12.31 4.33
CA CYS A 17 -4.29 -13.78 4.39
C CYS A 17 -5.58 -14.33 5.01
N ASN A 18 -6.55 -13.46 5.31
CA ASN A 18 -7.82 -13.81 5.93
C ASN A 18 -7.74 -14.56 7.27
N LYS A 19 -6.56 -14.62 7.91
CA LYS A 19 -6.42 -15.17 9.25
C LYS A 19 -7.31 -14.41 10.24
N SER A 20 -8.13 -15.13 11.00
CA SER A 20 -8.89 -14.59 12.12
C SER A 20 -8.00 -14.35 13.34
N PHE A 21 -8.37 -13.38 14.18
CA PHE A 21 -7.64 -13.08 15.41
C PHE A 21 -8.43 -13.52 16.65
N VAL A 22 -7.81 -14.33 17.50
CA VAL A 22 -8.39 -14.74 18.80
C VAL A 22 -7.81 -13.93 19.96
N LYS A 23 -8.42 -14.02 21.15
CA LYS A 23 -7.96 -13.31 22.35
C LYS A 23 -6.49 -13.64 22.64
N GLY A 24 -5.69 -12.61 22.94
CA GLY A 24 -4.26 -12.70 23.21
C GLY A 24 -3.37 -12.62 21.97
N GLU A 25 -3.91 -12.76 20.76
CA GLU A 25 -3.09 -12.66 19.56
C GLU A 25 -2.67 -11.22 19.26
N ILE A 26 -1.44 -11.10 18.76
CA ILE A 26 -0.88 -9.84 18.28
C ILE A 26 -1.41 -9.59 16.88
N TYR A 27 -1.79 -8.34 16.64
CA TYR A 27 -2.09 -7.84 15.31
C TYR A 27 -1.59 -6.41 15.17
N TYR A 28 -1.52 -5.96 13.93
CA TYR A 28 -1.12 -4.60 13.58
C TYR A 28 -2.29 -3.91 12.91
N ILE A 29 -2.51 -2.65 13.24
CA ILE A 29 -3.56 -1.83 12.66
C ILE A 29 -2.96 -0.65 11.90
N GLU A 30 -3.50 -0.40 10.72
CA GLU A 30 -3.21 0.78 9.91
C GLU A 30 -4.52 1.51 9.62
N ARG A 31 -4.50 2.83 9.68
CA ARG A 31 -5.63 3.67 9.29
C ARG A 31 -5.17 4.55 8.15
N ASN A 32 -5.85 4.45 7.02
CA ASN A 32 -5.65 5.32 5.86
C ASN A 32 -6.85 6.25 5.77
N VAL A 33 -6.58 7.55 5.74
CA VAL A 33 -7.59 8.59 5.54
C VAL A 33 -7.22 9.30 4.25
N LEU A 34 -8.15 9.30 3.30
CA LEU A 34 -7.99 9.94 2.00
C LEU A 34 -9.17 10.88 1.76
N LYS A 35 -8.87 12.01 1.12
CA LYS A 35 -9.88 12.98 0.71
C LYS A 35 -10.01 12.89 -0.80
N GLU A 36 -11.15 12.43 -1.28
CA GLU A 36 -11.47 12.32 -2.70
C GLU A 36 -12.88 12.84 -2.95
N PHE A 37 -13.12 13.44 -4.12
CA PHE A 37 -14.44 13.99 -4.49
C PHE A 37 -15.05 14.97 -3.47
N GLY A 38 -14.20 15.71 -2.73
CA GLY A 38 -14.65 16.61 -1.67
C GLY A 38 -15.04 15.92 -0.35
N GLU A 39 -15.05 14.58 -0.32
CA GLU A 39 -15.43 13.77 0.83
C GLU A 39 -14.21 13.19 1.56
N ILE A 40 -14.38 12.78 2.81
CA ILE A 40 -13.34 12.14 3.62
C ILE A 40 -13.65 10.65 3.76
N PHE A 41 -12.80 9.82 3.20
CA PHE A 41 -12.85 8.37 3.33
C PHE A 41 -11.83 7.91 4.37
N ALA A 42 -12.25 7.07 5.30
CA ALA A 42 -11.36 6.44 6.28
C ALA A 42 -11.51 4.92 6.23
N CYS A 43 -10.40 4.23 5.97
CA CYS A 43 -10.32 2.78 6.02
C CYS A 43 -9.29 2.35 7.04
N GLU A 44 -9.57 1.24 7.71
CA GLU A 44 -8.62 0.59 8.60
C GLU A 44 -8.30 -0.79 8.07
N TYR A 45 -7.07 -1.27 8.31
CA TYR A 45 -6.63 -2.60 7.93
C TYR A 45 -5.97 -3.28 9.10
N LEU A 46 -6.22 -4.59 9.22
CA LEU A 46 -5.61 -5.45 10.22
C LEU A 46 -4.62 -6.38 9.53
N VAL A 47 -3.43 -6.50 10.10
CA VAL A 47 -2.34 -7.32 9.55
C VAL A 47 -1.79 -8.23 10.63
N CYS A 48 -1.64 -9.51 10.31
CA CYS A 48 -1.05 -10.48 11.22
C CYS A 48 0.49 -10.33 11.24
N PRO A 49 1.18 -10.80 12.31
CA PRO A 49 2.63 -10.65 12.42
C PRO A 49 3.42 -11.24 11.25
N ARG A 50 2.98 -12.39 10.72
CA ARG A 50 3.60 -13.03 9.55
C ARG A 50 3.54 -12.14 8.32
N CYS A 51 2.34 -11.67 7.97
CA CYS A 51 2.15 -10.85 6.76
C CYS A 51 2.83 -9.48 6.89
N LYS A 52 2.89 -8.91 8.11
CA LYS A 52 3.67 -7.70 8.36
C LYS A 52 5.15 -7.93 8.03
N TYR A 53 5.74 -8.97 8.61
CA TYR A 53 7.15 -9.32 8.36
C TYR A 53 7.43 -9.57 6.87
N GLU A 54 6.56 -10.34 6.19
CA GLU A 54 6.71 -10.62 4.76
C GLU A 54 6.65 -9.34 3.91
N ASN A 55 5.72 -8.43 4.20
CA ASN A 55 5.60 -7.17 3.47
C ASN A 55 6.79 -6.24 3.73
N GLU A 56 7.25 -6.14 4.98
CA GLU A 56 8.44 -5.36 5.33
C GLU A 56 9.67 -5.89 4.58
N ARG A 57 9.89 -7.22 4.61
CA ARG A 57 11.00 -7.87 3.90
C ARG A 57 10.91 -7.71 2.38
N LYS A 58 9.71 -7.77 1.79
CA LYS A 58 9.49 -7.49 0.37
C LYS A 58 9.85 -6.04 0.03
N GLY A 59 9.45 -5.10 0.88
CA GLY A 59 9.78 -3.68 0.74
C GLY A 59 11.29 -3.42 0.79
N GLU A 60 11.98 -4.02 1.76
CA GLU A 60 13.44 -3.96 1.87
C GLU A 60 14.14 -4.52 0.62
N ARG A 61 13.71 -5.71 0.15
CA ARG A 61 14.26 -6.31 -1.08
C ARG A 61 14.03 -5.44 -2.30
N ARG A 62 12.86 -4.81 -2.43
CA ARG A 62 12.56 -3.87 -3.52
C ARG A 62 13.48 -2.65 -3.43
N LYS A 63 13.63 -2.07 -2.25
CA LYS A 63 14.51 -0.92 -2.02
C LYS A 63 15.96 -1.26 -2.40
N GLN A 64 16.49 -2.39 -1.92
CA GLN A 64 17.83 -2.87 -2.27
C GLN A 64 18.00 -3.11 -3.78
N PHE A 65 16.97 -3.66 -4.43
CA PHE A 65 16.99 -3.87 -5.88
C PHE A 65 17.11 -2.54 -6.64
N ILE A 66 16.29 -1.54 -6.27
CA ILE A 66 16.33 -0.20 -6.86
C ILE A 66 17.69 0.46 -6.59
N GLU A 67 18.14 0.48 -5.32
CA GLU A 67 19.43 1.07 -4.92
C GLU A 67 20.63 0.41 -5.61
N SER A 68 20.54 -0.88 -5.95
CA SER A 68 21.60 -1.60 -6.64
C SER A 68 21.74 -1.25 -8.14
N GLY A 69 20.85 -0.41 -8.69
CA GLY A 69 20.87 -0.03 -10.11
C GLY A 69 20.60 -1.20 -11.07
N LYS A 70 20.07 -2.32 -10.56
CA LYS A 70 19.75 -3.53 -11.34
C LYS A 70 18.42 -3.43 -12.07
N CYS A 71 17.77 -2.27 -12.04
CA CYS A 71 16.56 -2.04 -12.80
C CYS A 71 16.95 -1.92 -14.27
N HIS A 72 16.52 -2.87 -15.10
CA HIS A 72 16.79 -2.91 -16.54
C HIS A 72 15.53 -2.67 -17.37
N HIS A 73 14.54 -2.00 -16.77
CA HIS A 73 13.14 -2.02 -17.19
C HIS A 73 12.66 -0.74 -17.85
N PRO A 74 11.60 -0.97 -18.62
CA PRO A 74 10.30 -0.39 -18.35
C PRO A 74 9.23 -1.48 -18.05
N ILE A 75 9.00 -1.88 -16.79
CA ILE A 75 7.64 -2.31 -16.41
C ILE A 75 6.95 -0.98 -16.25
N THR A 76 6.12 -0.55 -17.20
CA THR A 76 5.68 0.84 -17.24
C THR A 76 4.20 1.02 -17.07
N ASP A 77 3.83 2.13 -16.44
CA ASP A 77 2.46 2.61 -16.37
C ASP A 77 2.38 4.04 -16.90
N GLU A 78 1.30 4.33 -17.61
CA GLU A 78 1.04 5.68 -18.12
C GLU A 78 0.46 6.50 -16.98
N ILE A 79 1.15 7.56 -16.57
CA ILE A 79 0.70 8.41 -15.49
C ILE A 79 -0.20 9.49 -16.04
N TRP A 80 -1.47 9.44 -15.63
CA TRP A 80 -2.49 10.42 -16.01
C TRP A 80 -2.56 11.56 -14.99
N LYS A 81 -2.46 12.80 -15.47
CA LYS A 81 -2.61 14.00 -14.63
C LYS A 81 -3.90 14.72 -14.96
N THR A 82 -4.51 15.32 -13.93
CA THR A 82 -5.68 16.17 -14.09
C THR A 82 -5.28 17.48 -14.78
N ILE A 83 -6.02 17.89 -15.81
CA ILE A 83 -5.76 19.13 -16.55
C ILE A 83 -6.08 20.33 -15.63
N ALA A 84 -5.20 21.34 -15.61
CA ALA A 84 -5.40 22.51 -14.77
C ALA A 84 -6.69 23.27 -15.18
N GLY A 85 -7.63 23.39 -14.23
CA GLY A 85 -8.93 24.03 -14.45
C GLY A 85 -10.06 23.06 -14.79
N GLU A 86 -9.78 21.76 -14.95
CA GLU A 86 -10.78 20.72 -15.16
C GLU A 86 -10.74 19.70 -14.02
N ASP A 87 -11.87 19.42 -13.37
CA ASP A 87 -11.90 18.53 -12.19
C ASP A 87 -11.89 17.03 -12.55
N TYR A 88 -12.27 16.67 -13.78
CA TYR A 88 -12.58 15.29 -14.15
C TYR A 88 -11.90 14.79 -15.43
N VAL A 89 -11.22 15.68 -16.16
CA VAL A 89 -10.52 15.31 -17.39
C VAL A 89 -9.05 15.13 -17.08
N LYS A 90 -8.51 14.01 -17.54
CA LYS A 90 -7.11 13.67 -17.38
C LYS A 90 -6.44 13.55 -18.73
N GLU A 91 -5.17 13.93 -18.78
CA GLU A 91 -4.31 13.73 -19.93
C GLU A 91 -3.13 12.83 -19.56
N PRO A 92 -2.63 12.03 -20.51
CA PRO A 92 -1.43 11.23 -20.30
C PRO A 92 -0.22 12.17 -20.16
N SER A 93 0.49 12.07 -19.03
CA SER A 93 1.60 12.97 -18.72
C SER A 93 2.95 12.41 -19.15
N HIS A 94 3.25 11.17 -18.78
CA HIS A 94 4.51 10.48 -19.06
C HIS A 94 4.39 9.01 -18.67
N THR A 95 5.41 8.23 -19.00
CA THR A 95 5.47 6.80 -18.70
C THR A 95 6.47 6.57 -17.58
N GLU A 96 6.06 5.92 -16.48
CA GLU A 96 6.95 5.62 -15.34
C GLU A 96 7.18 4.12 -15.19
N CYS A 97 8.39 3.72 -14.78
CA CYS A 97 8.67 2.34 -14.43
C CYS A 97 7.99 1.95 -13.10
N CYS A 98 7.02 1.04 -13.10
CA CYS A 98 6.36 0.42 -11.95
C CYS A 98 7.32 -0.18 -10.90
N ILE A 99 8.58 -0.48 -11.26
CA ILE A 99 9.57 -0.99 -10.31
C ILE A 99 10.33 0.12 -9.61
N CYS A 100 10.97 1.04 -10.34
CA CYS A 100 11.81 2.09 -9.75
C CYS A 100 11.13 3.47 -9.63
N GLY A 101 10.08 3.73 -10.42
CA GLY A 101 9.39 5.01 -10.52
C GLY A 101 10.07 6.02 -11.44
N GLU A 102 11.11 5.61 -12.17
CA GLU A 102 11.81 6.50 -13.09
C GLU A 102 11.01 6.67 -14.39
N VAL A 103 11.06 7.87 -14.96
CA VAL A 103 10.46 8.20 -16.25
C VAL A 103 11.22 7.45 -17.35
N VAL A 104 10.48 6.76 -18.21
CA VAL A 104 10.98 5.98 -19.34
C VAL A 104 10.76 6.76 -20.64
#